data_AF-A0A7X7FKF4-F1
#
_entry.id   AF-A0A7X7FKF4-F1
#
_cell.length_a   1.000
_cell.length_b   1.000
_cell.length_c   1.000
_cell.angle_alpha   90.00
_cell.angle_beta   90.00
_cell.angle_gamma   90.00
#
_symmetry.space_group_name_H-M   'P 1'
#
loop_
_entity.id
_entity.type
_entity.pdbx_description
1 polymer ?
#
loop_
_entity_poly.entity_id
_entity_poly.type
_entity_poly.pdbx_seq_one_letter_code
_entity_poly.pdbx_strand_id
1 'polypeptide(L)'
;MQPSHEVLKEAADKIGVKALAATLKLSPALVYKWCQEHDEADPDTSGARNPLDRLAEIIDATGDVEVVNWLCNRAGGFFVPNPEMTVRDFSTDLL
;
A
#
# COMPACT_ATOMS: atom_id res chain seq x y z
N MET A 1 -10.92 -0.55 -1.45
CA MET A 1 -9.57 0.07 -1.49
C MET A 1 -8.87 -0.48 -2.72
N GLN A 2 -8.12 0.34 -3.45
CA GLN A 2 -7.39 -0.11 -4.64
C GLN A 2 -6.24 -1.07 -4.23
N PRO A 3 -5.99 -2.19 -4.95
CA PRO A 3 -4.87 -3.08 -4.67
C PRO A 3 -3.50 -2.39 -4.82
N SER A 4 -2.53 -2.77 -3.99
CA SER A 4 -1.18 -2.18 -3.96
C SER A 4 -0.42 -2.27 -5.29
N HIS A 5 -0.59 -3.37 -6.02
CA HIS A 5 0.05 -3.58 -7.32
C HIS A 5 -0.49 -2.63 -8.39
N GLU A 6 -1.78 -2.27 -8.36
CA GLU A 6 -2.36 -1.29 -9.26
C GLU A 6 -1.87 0.13 -8.93
N VAL A 7 -1.85 0.50 -7.65
CA VAL A 7 -1.33 1.80 -7.18
C VAL A 7 0.10 2.00 -7.66
N LEU A 8 0.95 0.97 -7.52
CA LEU A 8 2.34 1.05 -7.94
C LEU A 8 2.49 1.03 -9.46
N LYS A 9 1.65 0.27 -10.18
CA LYS A 9 1.62 0.26 -11.64
C LYS A 9 1.32 1.64 -12.20
N GLU A 10 0.29 2.31 -11.70
CA GLU A 10 -0.06 3.67 -12.11
C GLU A 10 1.07 4.66 -11.82
N ALA A 11 1.75 4.54 -10.68
CA ALA A 11 2.91 5.35 -10.36
C ALA A 11 4.10 5.09 -11.30
N ALA A 12 4.36 3.82 -11.62
CA ALA A 12 5.41 3.42 -12.54
C ALA A 12 5.14 3.92 -13.96
N ASP A 13 3.89 3.90 -14.41
CA ASP A 13 3.48 4.32 -15.76
C ASP A 13 3.72 5.83 -16.00
N LYS A 14 3.74 6.67 -14.95
CA LYS A 14 4.03 8.11 -15.07
C LYS A 14 5.41 8.42 -15.63
N ILE A 15 6.40 7.57 -15.35
CA ILE A 15 7.80 7.76 -15.79
C ILE A 15 8.34 6.57 -16.59
N GLY A 16 7.59 5.46 -16.63
CA GLY A 16 7.98 4.17 -17.18
C GLY A 16 8.75 3.29 -16.19
N VAL A 17 8.44 1.99 -16.20
CA VAL A 17 9.05 0.96 -15.33
C VAL A 17 10.58 0.96 -15.37
N LYS A 18 11.20 1.14 -16.55
CA LYS A 18 12.66 1.18 -16.68
C LYS A 18 13.28 2.39 -15.97
N ALA A 19 12.64 3.56 -16.06
CA ALA A 19 13.13 4.77 -15.40
C ALA A 19 12.94 4.68 -13.88
N LEU A 20 11.81 4.13 -13.43
CA LEU A 20 11.59 3.86 -12.01
C LEU A 20 12.62 2.87 -11.45
N ALA A 21 12.85 1.75 -12.15
CA ALA A 21 13.84 0.76 -11.75
C ALA A 21 15.26 1.35 -11.66
N ALA A 22 15.66 2.19 -12.61
CA ALA A 22 16.94 2.90 -12.57
C ALA A 22 17.03 3.85 -11.37
N THR A 23 15.97 4.61 -11.09
CA THR A 23 15.88 5.51 -9.92
C THR A 23 16.03 4.76 -8.60
N LEU A 24 15.38 3.60 -8.48
CA LEU A 24 15.40 2.76 -7.29
C LEU A 24 16.65 1.86 -7.21
N LYS A 25 17.49 1.82 -8.25
CA LYS A 25 18.64 0.90 -8.40
C LYS A 25 18.24 -0.58 -8.28
N LEU A 26 17.11 -0.93 -8.90
CA LEU A 26 16.55 -2.27 -8.92
C LEU A 26 16.50 -2.83 -10.35
N SER A 27 16.27 -4.13 -10.48
CA SER A 27 16.00 -4.72 -11.79
C SER A 27 14.61 -4.31 -12.29
N PRO A 28 14.43 -4.05 -13.60
CA PRO A 28 13.10 -3.82 -14.16
C PRO A 28 12.14 -4.98 -13.92
N ALA A 29 12.65 -6.22 -13.90
CA ALA A 29 11.85 -7.42 -13.63
C ALA A 29 11.21 -7.40 -12.23
N LEU A 30 11.94 -6.92 -11.21
CA LEU A 30 11.38 -6.77 -9.86
C LEU A 30 10.27 -5.72 -9.82
N VAL A 31 10.46 -4.57 -10.49
CA VAL A 31 9.45 -3.52 -10.54
C VAL A 31 8.21 -4.00 -11.31
N TYR A 32 8.38 -4.74 -12.42
CA TYR A 32 7.25 -5.39 -13.10
C TYR A 32 6.51 -6.37 -12.19
N LYS A 33 7.24 -7.20 -11.44
CA LYS A 33 6.65 -8.14 -10.48
C LYS A 33 5.84 -7.41 -9.41
N TRP A 34 6.29 -6.25 -8.92
CA TRP A 34 5.52 -5.45 -7.98
C TRP A 34 4.22 -4.85 -8.57
N CYS A 35 4.11 -4.73 -9.89
CA CYS A 35 2.94 -4.20 -10.59
C CYS A 35 1.91 -5.28 -10.98
N GLN A 36 2.16 -6.54 -10.59
CA GLN A 36 1.28 -7.68 -10.85
C GLN A 36 0.56 -8.11 -9.57
N GLU A 37 -0.58 -8.78 -9.73
CA GLU A 37 -1.28 -9.40 -8.60
C GLU A 37 -0.33 -10.32 -7.82
N HIS A 38 -0.38 -10.21 -6.50
CA HIS A 38 0.37 -11.07 -5.60
C HIS A 38 -0.48 -12.28 -5.23
N ASP A 39 0.02 -13.48 -5.52
CA ASP A 39 -0.54 -14.72 -5.00
C ASP A 39 0.09 -15.03 -3.64
N GLU A 40 -0.71 -14.93 -2.58
CA GLU A 40 -0.27 -15.24 -1.20
C GLU A 40 0.10 -16.72 -1.02
N ALA A 41 -0.38 -17.60 -1.91
CA ALA A 41 -0.06 -19.02 -1.89
C ALA A 41 1.28 -19.36 -2.55
N ASP A 42 1.97 -18.40 -3.18
CA ASP A 42 3.27 -18.61 -3.83
C ASP A 42 4.45 -18.30 -2.88
N PRO A 43 5.10 -19.33 -2.29
CA PRO A 43 6.21 -19.16 -1.35
C PRO A 43 7.47 -18.53 -1.96
N ASP A 44 7.64 -18.54 -3.29
CA ASP A 44 8.79 -17.94 -3.97
C ASP A 44 8.69 -16.41 -4.10
N THR A 45 7.60 -15.83 -3.61
CA THR A 45 7.31 -14.40 -3.77
C THR A 45 7.82 -13.53 -2.62
N SER A 46 8.26 -14.13 -1.50
CA SER A 46 8.70 -13.39 -0.30
C SER A 46 9.77 -12.34 -0.62
N GLY A 47 10.75 -12.67 -1.47
CA GLY A 47 11.83 -11.74 -1.86
C GLY A 47 11.43 -10.62 -2.84
N ALA A 48 10.23 -10.70 -3.42
CA ALA A 48 9.77 -9.78 -4.46
C ALA A 48 8.39 -9.18 -4.16
N ARG A 49 7.99 -9.15 -2.89
CA ARG A 49 6.74 -8.53 -2.44
C ARG A 49 6.72 -7.03 -2.73
N ASN A 50 5.55 -6.50 -3.09
CA ASN A 50 5.36 -5.08 -3.35
C ASN A 50 5.73 -4.24 -2.10
N PRO A 51 6.42 -3.10 -2.26
CA PRO A 51 6.84 -2.26 -1.16
C PRO A 51 5.68 -1.67 -0.33
N LEU A 52 4.51 -1.42 -0.93
CA LEU A 52 3.33 -0.95 -0.19
C LEU A 52 2.78 -2.04 0.72
N ASP A 53 2.76 -3.30 0.27
CA ASP A 53 2.35 -4.42 1.13
C ASP A 53 3.31 -4.59 2.30
N ARG A 54 4.62 -4.45 2.07
CA ARG A 54 5.63 -4.49 3.14
C ARG A 54 5.40 -3.39 4.18
N LEU A 55 5.01 -2.18 3.77
CA LEU A 55 4.69 -1.10 4.70
C LEU A 55 3.41 -1.42 5.49
N ALA A 56 2.38 -1.97 4.83
CA ALA A 56 1.15 -2.42 5.50
C ALA A 56 1.46 -3.46 6.57
N GLU A 57 2.28 -4.47 6.27
CA GLU A 57 2.69 -5.47 7.25
C GLU A 57 3.46 -4.89 8.44
N ILE A 58 4.31 -3.88 8.21
CA ILE A 58 5.01 -3.20 9.30
C ILE A 58 4.00 -2.50 10.22
N ILE A 59 3.00 -1.82 9.64
CA ILE A 59 1.95 -1.15 10.40
C ILE A 59 1.15 -2.17 11.21
N ASP A 60 0.72 -3.27 10.59
CA ASP A 60 -0.06 -4.31 11.26
C ASP A 60 0.74 -5.01 12.38
N ALA A 61 2.02 -5.30 12.14
CA ALA A 61 2.88 -5.98 13.10
C ALA A 61 3.28 -5.09 14.30
N THR A 62 3.36 -3.77 14.10
CA THR A 62 3.83 -2.83 15.14
C THR A 62 2.70 -2.05 15.80
N GLY A 63 1.56 -1.89 15.12
CA GLY A 63 0.49 -0.97 15.52
C GLY A 63 0.88 0.50 15.38
N ASP A 64 2.02 0.83 14.76
CA ASP A 64 2.55 2.19 14.70
C ASP A 64 2.19 2.88 13.38
N VAL A 65 1.29 3.86 13.46
CA VAL A 65 0.83 4.66 12.31
C VAL A 65 1.87 5.70 11.85
N GLU A 66 2.96 5.91 12.61
CA GLU A 66 3.98 6.90 12.25
C GLU A 66 4.65 6.60 10.91
N VAL A 67 4.70 5.34 10.49
CA VAL A 67 5.17 4.95 9.15
C VAL A 67 4.34 5.62 8.05
N VAL A 68 3.01 5.68 8.22
CA VAL A 68 2.09 6.35 7.28
C VAL A 68 2.25 7.86 7.36
N ASN A 69 2.29 8.42 8.57
CA ASN A 69 2.47 9.86 8.79
C ASN A 69 3.75 10.36 8.12
N TRP A 70 4.87 9.64 8.27
CA TRP A 70 6.13 9.98 7.64
C TRP A 70 6.03 10.02 6.11
N LEU A 71 5.35 9.04 5.49
CA LEU A 71 5.18 8.99 4.04
C LEU A 71 4.28 10.13 3.53
N CYS A 72 3.18 10.42 4.23
CA CYS A 72 2.29 11.55 3.92
C CYS A 72 3.03 12.89 4.00
N ASN A 73 3.82 13.12 5.06
CA ASN A 73 4.63 14.33 5.22
C ASN A 73 5.63 14.51 4.06
N ARG A 74 6.23 13.43 3.58
CA ARG A 74 7.14 13.46 2.42
C ARG A 74 6.43 13.85 1.11
N ALA A 75 5.12 13.58 1.01
CA ALA A 75 4.27 14.02 -0.09
C ALA A 75 3.70 15.44 0.12
N GLY A 76 4.08 16.14 1.20
CA GLY A 76 3.58 17.47 1.53
C GLY A 76 2.16 17.48 2.12
N GLY A 77 1.71 16.35 2.66
CA GLY A 77 0.39 16.18 3.28
C GLY A 77 0.48 15.58 4.68
N PHE A 78 -0.68 15.15 5.19
CA PHE A 78 -0.82 14.46 6.48
C PHE A 78 -1.86 13.35 6.35
N PHE A 79 -1.77 12.35 7.22
CA PHE A 79 -2.76 11.27 7.27
C PHE A 79 -3.98 11.71 8.08
N VAL A 80 -5.17 11.39 7.57
CA VAL A 80 -6.44 11.52 8.30
C VAL A 80 -7.08 10.13 8.36
N PRO A 81 -7.28 9.56 9.55
CA PRO A 81 -7.96 8.27 9.67
C PRO A 81 -9.40 8.39 9.16
N ASN A 82 -9.89 7.32 8.55
CA ASN A 82 -11.30 7.24 8.16
C ASN A 82 -12.19 7.41 9.41
N PRO A 83 -13.32 8.11 9.31
CA PRO A 83 -14.21 8.29 10.45
C PRO A 83 -14.74 6.93 10.94
N GLU A 84 -14.83 6.77 12.25
CA GLU A 84 -15.51 5.62 12.84
C GLU A 84 -17.00 5.73 12.52
N MET A 85 -17.50 4.82 11.68
CA MET A 85 -18.93 4.70 11.43
C MET A 85 -19.57 3.97 12.62
N THR A 86 -19.93 4.70 13.67
CA THR A 86 -20.88 4.18 14.67
C THR A 86 -22.25 4.12 14.02
N VAL A 87 -22.63 2.93 13.52
CA VAL A 87 -24.02 2.65 13.14
C VAL A 87 -24.84 2.75 14.42
N ARG A 88 -25.59 3.83 14.59
CA ARG A 88 -26.64 3.87 15.61
C ARG A 88 -27.73 2.92 15.14
N ASP A 89 -27.89 1.82 15.85
CA ASP A 89 -29.03 0.94 15.66
C ASP A 89 -30.28 1.70 16.15
N PHE A 90 -31.10 2.16 15.21
CA PHE A 90 -32.37 2.84 15.52
C PHE A 90 -33.47 1.85 15.93
N SER A 91 -33.17 0.55 16.07
CA SER A 91 -34.17 -0.47 16.38
C SER A 91 -34.65 -0.46 17.85
N THR A 92 -34.04 0.30 18.75
CA THR A 92 -34.32 0.19 20.20
C THR A 92 -35.07 1.38 20.81
N ASP A 93 -35.31 2.47 20.07
CA ASP A 93 -35.99 3.68 20.58
C ASP A 93 -37.48 3.79 20.18
N LEU A 94 -38.06 2.69 19.68
CA LEU A 94 -39.49 2.56 19.36
C LEU A 94 -40.16 1.49 20.25
N LEU A 95 -39.99 1.59 21.56
CA LEU A 95 -40.84 0.94 22.56
C LEU A 95 -41.06 1.85 23.78
#